data_AF-A0A8B6BIP5-F1
#
_entry.id   AF-A0A8B6BIP5-F1
#
_cell.length_a   1.000
_cell.length_b   1.000
_cell.length_c   1.000
_cell.angle_alpha   90.00
_cell.angle_beta   90.00
_cell.angle_gamma   90.00
#
_symmetry.space_group_name_H-M   'P 1'
#
loop_
_entity.id
_entity.type
_entity.pdbx_description
1 polymer ?
#
loop_
_entity_poly.entity_id
_entity_poly.type
_entity_poly.pdbx_seq_one_letter_code
_entity_poly.pdbx_strand_id
1 'polypeptide(L)'
;MSDIVHKKISYCDIRILILCNLRYDTCGKNVNIIKCFTESLNRTYKLVINFTDNGTSKEFNLNVPGIKTVGEIKGDVYAITNVPARHQIWSGWPPVADDDTMTIGCAGLSIPEHKLTLTKSNITHRPQAKKTVEDVIADISDDEEDYQSCSFHTEPDDDMFESEGSMTRKMTALIPETVKDETEALEHFTREFRERYGENHPVFFVGTLENALKEALQGRAKDRKLLAIYLHHDNSILSNVFCSQVLCSDSIVNYLSNNFVTWAWDLSLETNNARLITLAKRHFGSIASTQIRNYRPDQLPVLYIISRSRSSNEVVDVIHGE
;
A
#
# COMPACT_ATOMS: atom_id res chain seq x y z
N MET A 1 -3.77 9.05 26.93
CA MET A 1 -2.66 10.01 26.78
C MET A 1 -1.42 9.15 26.60
N SER A 2 -1.11 8.64 25.42
CA SER A 2 -0.92 9.35 24.16
C SER A 2 -1.52 8.58 22.97
N ASP A 3 -2.53 9.19 22.35
CA ASP A 3 -2.93 8.98 20.97
C ASP A 3 -1.83 9.49 20.04
N ILE A 4 -1.18 8.61 19.28
CA ILE A 4 -0.45 9.00 18.06
C ILE A 4 -0.66 7.92 16.98
N VAL A 5 -1.67 8.16 16.14
CA VAL A 5 -1.60 7.97 14.67
C VAL A 5 -1.02 6.64 14.16
N HIS A 6 -1.76 5.52 14.31
CA HIS A 6 -1.64 4.36 13.40
C HIS A 6 -2.58 4.45 12.19
N LYS A 7 -3.10 5.64 11.89
CA LYS A 7 -3.90 5.93 10.70
C LYS A 7 -3.08 6.75 9.71
N LYS A 8 -2.46 6.04 8.76
CA LYS A 8 -2.24 6.50 7.38
C LYS A 8 -1.95 5.28 6.50
N ILE A 9 -3.02 4.70 6.00
CA ILE A 9 -3.05 3.90 4.77
C ILE A 9 -2.32 4.73 3.70
N SER A 10 -1.30 4.19 3.03
CA SER A 10 -0.55 5.01 2.06
C SER A 10 0.16 4.16 1.01
N TYR A 11 -0.66 3.65 0.06
CA TYR A 11 -0.43 3.26 -1.35
C TYR A 11 -1.75 2.98 -2.12
N CYS A 12 -2.97 3.19 -1.61
CA CYS A 12 -3.59 2.60 -0.41
C CYS A 12 -3.97 1.11 -0.59
N ASP A 13 -3.59 0.49 -1.71
CA ASP A 13 -4.29 -0.72 -2.18
C ASP A 13 -3.43 -1.51 -3.24
N ILE A 14 -2.16 -1.10 -3.43
CA ILE A 14 -1.08 -1.53 -4.36
C ILE A 14 -1.35 -1.58 -5.84
N ARG A 15 -2.61 -1.61 -6.22
CA ARG A 15 -3.07 -0.46 -6.97
C ARG A 15 -4.51 -0.03 -6.55
N ILE A 16 -5.21 -0.73 -5.61
CA ILE A 16 -6.45 -1.60 -5.51
C ILE A 16 -6.35 -2.74 -6.53
N LEU A 17 -5.48 -2.52 -7.50
CA LEU A 17 -5.77 -2.34 -8.92
C LEU A 17 -4.84 -3.26 -9.70
N ILE A 18 -4.81 -4.51 -9.26
CA ILE A 18 -4.84 -5.58 -10.25
C ILE A 18 -6.32 -5.74 -10.74
N LEU A 19 -7.18 -4.73 -10.47
CA LEU A 19 -8.47 -4.77 -9.73
C LEU A 19 -9.59 -5.64 -10.27
N CYS A 20 -9.53 -6.20 -11.46
CA CYS A 20 -10.63 -7.00 -12.00
C CYS A 20 -10.18 -8.11 -12.95
N ASN A 21 -8.88 -8.21 -13.22
CA ASN A 21 -8.35 -8.90 -14.41
C ASN A 21 -8.29 -10.43 -14.31
N LEU A 22 -8.97 -11.04 -13.34
CA LEU A 22 -9.14 -12.50 -13.30
C LEU A 22 -10.60 -12.94 -13.26
N ARG A 23 -11.59 -12.06 -13.48
CA ARG A 23 -13.01 -12.49 -13.40
C ARG A 23 -13.74 -12.80 -14.70
N TYR A 24 -13.19 -12.57 -15.89
CA TYR A 24 -13.77 -13.18 -17.09
C TYR A 24 -12.70 -13.61 -18.09
N ASP A 25 -12.62 -14.92 -18.23
CA ASP A 25 -11.73 -15.68 -19.08
C ASP A 25 -11.95 -15.41 -20.59
N THR A 26 -10.90 -15.68 -21.36
CA THR A 26 -10.82 -15.84 -22.82
C THR A 26 -10.81 -14.61 -23.75
N CYS A 27 -9.72 -14.55 -24.54
CA CYS A 27 -9.60 -13.94 -25.87
C CYS A 27 -9.55 -12.39 -25.99
N GLY A 28 -8.33 -11.83 -26.05
CA GLY A 28 -8.01 -10.66 -26.88
C GLY A 28 -8.40 -9.24 -26.44
N LYS A 29 -8.85 -8.99 -25.19
CA LYS A 29 -9.44 -7.69 -24.78
C LYS A 29 -8.67 -6.82 -23.79
N ASN A 30 -7.43 -7.15 -23.43
CA ASN A 30 -6.69 -6.51 -22.32
C ASN A 30 -6.50 -4.98 -22.44
N VAL A 31 -6.51 -4.41 -23.65
CA VAL A 31 -6.28 -2.95 -23.86
C VAL A 31 -7.54 -2.10 -23.61
N ASN A 32 -8.76 -2.64 -23.72
CA ASN A 32 -10.00 -1.86 -23.57
C ASN A 32 -10.45 -1.69 -22.12
N ILE A 33 -9.92 -2.48 -21.19
CA ILE A 33 -10.40 -2.57 -19.80
C ILE A 33 -9.72 -1.51 -18.91
N ILE A 34 -8.45 -1.19 -19.19
CA ILE A 34 -7.70 -0.11 -18.52
C ILE A 34 -8.39 1.25 -18.72
N LYS A 35 -8.97 1.49 -19.91
CA LYS A 35 -9.79 2.69 -20.17
C LYS A 35 -11.04 2.73 -19.30
N CYS A 36 -11.76 1.62 -19.16
CA CYS A 36 -13.01 1.54 -18.41
C CYS A 36 -12.81 1.72 -16.89
N PHE A 37 -11.67 1.28 -16.35
CA PHE A 37 -11.34 1.44 -14.93
C PHE A 37 -10.92 2.88 -14.57
N THR A 38 -10.06 3.51 -15.38
CA THR A 38 -9.74 4.94 -15.23
C THR A 38 -10.98 5.81 -15.41
N GLU A 39 -11.88 5.42 -16.33
CA GLU A 39 -13.22 6.00 -16.42
C GLU A 39 -14.01 5.77 -15.13
N SER A 40 -14.00 4.58 -14.54
CA SER A 40 -14.69 4.26 -13.27
C SER A 40 -14.25 5.19 -12.13
N LEU A 41 -12.94 5.40 -11.93
CA LEU A 41 -12.47 6.30 -10.86
C LEU A 41 -12.73 7.78 -11.15
N ASN A 42 -12.67 8.20 -12.43
CA ASN A 42 -12.92 9.57 -12.85
C ASN A 42 -14.41 9.87 -13.14
N ARG A 43 -15.26 8.86 -13.05
CA ARG A 43 -16.71 8.99 -13.26
C ARG A 43 -17.38 9.42 -11.98
N THR A 44 -18.39 10.25 -12.14
CA THR A 44 -19.29 10.64 -11.05
C THR A 44 -20.39 9.58 -10.90
N TYR A 45 -20.54 9.06 -9.68
CA TYR A 45 -21.60 8.14 -9.30
C TYR A 45 -22.71 8.90 -8.61
N LYS A 46 -23.95 8.60 -8.99
CA LYS A 46 -25.14 9.09 -8.30
C LYS A 46 -25.57 8.07 -7.27
N LEU A 47 -25.42 8.44 -6.00
CA LEU A 47 -25.90 7.68 -4.85
C LEU A 47 -27.24 8.23 -4.39
N VAL A 48 -28.23 7.35 -4.34
CA VAL A 48 -29.56 7.65 -3.83
C VAL A 48 -29.67 7.05 -2.43
N ILE A 49 -29.63 7.89 -1.41
CA ILE A 49 -29.58 7.49 -0.01
C ILE A 49 -30.95 7.73 0.62
N ASN A 50 -31.64 6.64 0.93
CA ASN A 50 -32.89 6.67 1.67
C ASN A 50 -32.59 6.66 3.16
N PHE A 51 -32.72 7.82 3.79
CA PHE A 51 -32.60 7.97 5.23
C PHE A 51 -33.97 7.78 5.89
N THR A 52 -34.10 6.76 6.73
CA THR A 52 -35.31 6.52 7.51
C THR A 52 -35.04 6.85 8.99
N ASP A 53 -35.78 7.83 9.52
CA ASP A 53 -35.74 8.24 10.92
C ASP A 53 -37.17 8.41 11.46
N ASN A 54 -37.48 7.74 12.56
CA ASN A 54 -38.77 7.81 13.25
C ASN A 54 -40.01 7.72 12.32
N GLY A 55 -39.98 6.81 11.34
CA GLY A 55 -41.08 6.58 10.39
C GLY A 55 -41.16 7.58 9.23
N THR A 56 -40.30 8.60 9.21
CA THR A 56 -40.16 9.54 8.08
C THR A 56 -38.98 9.10 7.22
N SER A 57 -39.21 8.89 5.93
CA SER A 57 -38.16 8.59 4.96
C SER A 57 -37.83 9.82 4.13
N LYS A 58 -36.56 10.18 4.05
CA LYS A 58 -36.02 11.27 3.22
C LYS A 58 -34.99 10.71 2.25
N GLU A 59 -35.11 11.07 0.98
CA GLU A 59 -34.16 10.67 -0.05
C GLU A 59 -33.12 11.77 -0.27
N PHE A 60 -31.84 11.40 -0.28
CA PHE A 60 -30.72 12.28 -0.59
C PHE A 60 -30.01 11.79 -1.84
N ASN A 61 -29.67 12.72 -2.74
CA ASN A 61 -28.94 12.42 -3.97
C ASN A 61 -27.54 13.00 -3.86
N LEU A 62 -26.53 12.13 -3.79
CA LEU A 62 -25.11 12.51 -3.73
C LEU A 62 -24.42 12.15 -5.03
N ASN A 63 -23.81 13.15 -5.66
CA ASN A 63 -22.93 12.95 -6.81
C ASN A 63 -21.49 12.95 -6.29
N VAL A 64 -20.89 11.77 -6.29
CA VAL A 64 -19.55 11.56 -5.73
C VAL A 64 -18.61 11.10 -6.84
N PRO A 65 -17.38 11.63 -6.90
CA PRO A 65 -16.38 11.10 -7.82
C PRO A 65 -16.00 9.70 -7.37
N GLY A 66 -15.73 8.82 -8.34
CA GLY A 66 -15.38 7.43 -8.08
C GLY A 66 -14.22 7.26 -7.11
N ILE A 67 -13.30 8.23 -7.03
CA ILE A 67 -12.13 8.22 -6.14
C ILE A 67 -12.44 8.36 -4.64
N LYS A 68 -13.63 8.83 -4.25
CA LYS A 68 -13.99 8.95 -2.83
C LYS A 68 -14.11 7.57 -2.18
N THR A 69 -13.75 7.50 -0.91
CA THR A 69 -13.87 6.30 -0.08
C THR A 69 -15.25 6.19 0.58
N VAL A 70 -15.65 4.99 0.99
CA VAL A 70 -16.88 4.76 1.76
C VAL A 70 -16.89 5.61 3.04
N GLY A 71 -15.76 5.73 3.73
CA GLY A 71 -15.62 6.55 4.93
C GLY A 71 -15.85 8.05 4.67
N GLU A 72 -15.34 8.58 3.57
CA GLU A 72 -15.59 9.97 3.17
C GLU A 72 -17.08 10.21 2.86
N ILE A 73 -17.76 9.25 2.24
CA ILE A 73 -19.21 9.34 2.01
C ILE A 73 -20.00 9.32 3.32
N LYS A 74 -19.62 8.46 4.27
CA LYS A 74 -20.23 8.47 5.61
C LYS A 74 -20.03 9.83 6.30
N GLY A 75 -18.88 10.48 6.08
CA GLY A 75 -18.58 11.84 6.51
C GLY A 75 -19.45 12.91 5.82
N ASP A 76 -19.57 12.86 4.50
CA ASP A 76 -20.44 13.76 3.73
C ASP A 76 -21.91 13.64 4.16
N VAL A 77 -22.35 12.42 4.43
CA VAL A 77 -23.71 12.11 4.89
C VAL A 77 -23.94 12.62 6.31
N TYR A 78 -22.91 12.59 7.17
CA TYR A 78 -22.99 13.24 8.48
C TYR A 78 -23.23 14.75 8.35
N ALA A 79 -22.58 15.42 7.40
CA ALA A 79 -22.75 16.87 7.20
C ALA A 79 -24.20 17.25 6.82
N ILE A 80 -24.95 16.37 6.16
CA ILE A 80 -26.34 16.62 5.73
C ILE A 80 -27.41 16.01 6.66
N THR A 81 -27.11 14.92 7.36
CA THR A 81 -28.08 14.23 8.25
C THR A 81 -27.85 14.53 9.73
N ASN A 82 -26.69 15.09 10.10
CA ASN A 82 -26.22 15.26 11.47
C ASN A 82 -26.18 13.94 12.28
N VAL A 83 -26.09 12.79 11.60
CA VAL A 83 -25.91 11.46 12.21
C VAL A 83 -24.45 11.06 12.10
N PRO A 84 -23.67 11.03 13.20
CA PRO A 84 -22.27 10.64 13.15
C PRO A 84 -22.09 9.23 12.57
N ALA A 85 -21.01 8.99 11.82
CA ALA A 85 -20.74 7.70 11.15
C ALA A 85 -20.91 6.47 12.08
N ARG A 86 -20.51 6.58 13.35
CA ARG A 86 -20.68 5.53 14.38
C ARG A 86 -22.12 5.13 14.69
N HIS A 87 -23.10 5.98 14.36
CA HIS A 87 -24.53 5.75 14.58
C HIS A 87 -25.28 5.51 13.27
N GLN A 88 -24.55 5.44 12.14
CA GLN A 88 -25.12 5.19 10.82
C GLN A 88 -25.13 3.68 10.56
N ILE A 89 -26.32 3.10 10.41
CA ILE A 89 -26.52 1.71 9.98
C ILE A 89 -26.85 1.73 8.50
N TRP A 90 -25.94 1.21 7.68
CA TRP A 90 -26.08 1.20 6.23
C TRP A 90 -26.55 -0.15 5.72
N SER A 91 -27.36 -0.14 4.67
CA SER A 91 -27.73 -1.33 3.89
C SER A 91 -27.74 -0.99 2.39
N GLY A 92 -27.43 -1.98 1.57
CA GLY A 92 -27.29 -1.83 0.11
C GLY A 92 -25.86 -1.67 -0.39
N TRP A 93 -24.87 -1.52 0.50
CA TRP A 93 -23.47 -1.59 0.09
C TRP A 93 -23.14 -2.98 -0.51
N PRO A 94 -22.38 -3.04 -1.60
CA PRO A 94 -21.90 -4.32 -2.14
C PRO A 94 -21.04 -5.06 -1.10
N PRO A 95 -21.05 -6.41 -1.09
CA PRO A 95 -20.34 -7.21 -0.07
C PRO A 95 -18.81 -7.04 -0.08
N VAL A 96 -18.27 -6.43 -1.14
CA VAL A 96 -16.84 -6.07 -1.25
C VAL A 96 -16.51 -4.76 -0.54
N ALA A 97 -17.50 -3.91 -0.24
CA ALA A 97 -17.34 -2.63 0.42
C ALA A 97 -17.63 -2.74 1.93
N ASP A 98 -17.00 -3.70 2.58
CA ASP A 98 -17.12 -3.94 4.03
C ASP A 98 -16.20 -3.02 4.85
N ASP A 99 -15.16 -2.47 4.21
CA ASP A 99 -14.22 -1.52 4.84
C ASP A 99 -14.46 -0.07 4.39
N ASP A 100 -14.27 0.87 5.32
CA ASP A 100 -14.43 2.31 5.12
C ASP A 100 -13.35 2.92 4.21
N THR A 101 -12.30 2.16 3.94
CA THR A 101 -11.16 2.56 3.10
C THR A 101 -11.43 2.34 1.61
N MET A 102 -12.44 1.54 1.26
CA MET A 102 -12.76 1.16 -0.12
C MET A 102 -13.23 2.36 -0.95
N THR A 103 -12.65 2.51 -2.14
CA THR A 103 -13.05 3.53 -3.11
C THR A 103 -14.31 3.14 -3.87
N ILE A 104 -15.20 4.11 -4.08
CA ILE A 104 -16.57 3.90 -4.55
C ILE A 104 -16.64 3.45 -6.01
N GLY A 105 -15.72 3.93 -6.85
CA GLY A 105 -15.54 3.44 -8.22
C GLY A 105 -15.13 1.97 -8.32
N CYS A 106 -14.75 1.35 -7.19
CA CYS A 106 -14.30 -0.04 -7.08
C CYS A 106 -15.29 -0.93 -6.31
N ALA A 107 -16.24 -0.34 -5.59
CA ALA A 107 -17.26 -1.06 -4.83
C ALA A 107 -18.22 -1.88 -5.71
N GLY A 108 -18.25 -1.67 -7.03
CA GLY A 108 -19.17 -2.37 -7.94
C GLY A 108 -20.60 -1.83 -7.84
N LEU A 109 -20.75 -0.51 -7.71
CA LEU A 109 -22.05 0.14 -7.62
C LEU A 109 -22.90 -0.04 -8.89
N SER A 110 -24.21 -0.02 -8.69
CA SER A 110 -25.19 -0.02 -9.78
C SER A 110 -25.13 1.28 -10.58
N ILE A 111 -25.11 1.19 -11.91
CA ILE A 111 -25.08 2.32 -12.84
C ILE A 111 -26.44 2.37 -13.54
N PRO A 112 -27.06 3.55 -13.74
CA PRO A 112 -26.57 4.91 -13.47
C PRO A 112 -26.71 5.39 -12.02
N GLU A 113 -27.50 4.70 -11.20
CA GLU A 113 -27.81 5.10 -9.83
C GLU A 113 -27.72 3.90 -8.90
N HIS A 114 -27.12 4.11 -7.73
CA HIS A 114 -27.02 3.10 -6.70
C HIS A 114 -27.78 3.52 -5.45
N LYS A 115 -28.61 2.61 -4.94
CA LYS A 115 -29.54 2.88 -3.83
C LYS A 115 -28.98 2.34 -2.53
N LEU A 116 -28.84 3.21 -1.55
CA LEU A 116 -28.41 2.89 -0.20
C LEU A 116 -29.52 3.26 0.77
N THR A 117 -29.68 2.46 1.83
CA THR A 117 -30.61 2.79 2.90
C THR A 117 -29.84 3.01 4.20
N LEU A 118 -30.08 4.16 4.82
CA LEU A 118 -29.47 4.58 6.07
C LEU A 118 -30.51 4.60 7.17
N THR A 119 -30.21 3.95 8.29
CA THR A 119 -31.00 4.00 9.52
C THR A 119 -30.12 4.45 10.68
N LYS A 120 -30.68 5.22 11.61
CA LYS A 120 -29.97 5.64 12.82
C LYS A 120 -29.98 4.52 13.86
N SER A 121 -28.85 4.23 14.48
CA SER A 121 -28.82 3.34 15.65
C SER A 121 -29.55 4.01 16.82
N ASN A 122 -30.58 3.36 17.37
CA ASN A 122 -31.29 3.83 18.56
C ASN A 122 -30.43 3.63 19.81
N ILE A 123 -29.44 4.50 20.02
CA ILE A 123 -28.78 4.60 21.31
C ILE A 123 -29.62 5.55 22.16
N THR A 124 -30.48 4.99 23.00
CA THR A 124 -31.12 5.69 24.10
C THR A 124 -30.04 6.10 25.11
N HIS A 125 -29.43 7.28 24.94
CA HIS A 125 -28.72 7.93 26.02
C HIS A 125 -29.57 9.05 26.64
N ARG A 126 -30.00 8.72 27.86
CA ARG A 126 -30.40 9.51 29.03
C ARG A 126 -30.12 11.03 28.97
N PRO A 127 -30.97 11.86 29.60
CA PRO A 127 -30.88 13.33 29.53
C PRO A 127 -29.53 13.86 30.04
N GLN A 128 -29.02 14.87 29.33
CA GLN A 128 -27.89 15.70 29.76
C GLN A 128 -28.22 16.38 31.09
N ALA A 129 -27.48 16.06 32.15
CA ALA A 129 -27.42 16.89 33.33
C ALA A 129 -26.47 18.07 33.05
N LYS A 130 -27.06 19.25 32.87
CA LYS A 130 -26.35 20.53 32.99
C LYS A 130 -25.66 20.58 34.37
N LYS A 131 -24.38 20.90 34.42
CA LYS A 131 -23.76 21.44 35.64
C LYS A 131 -23.26 22.84 35.36
N THR A 132 -23.88 23.74 36.10
CA THR A 132 -23.62 25.15 36.30
C THR A 132 -22.22 25.40 36.86
N VAL A 133 -21.68 26.53 36.43
CA VAL A 133 -20.58 27.29 37.05
C VAL A 133 -20.89 27.60 38.52
N GLU A 134 -19.92 27.41 39.40
CA GLU A 134 -19.73 28.21 40.63
C GLU A 134 -18.32 27.99 41.22
N ASP A 135 -17.69 29.12 41.56
CA ASP A 135 -16.37 29.30 42.18
C ASP A 135 -16.26 28.65 43.57
N VAL A 136 -15.11 28.06 43.88
CA VAL A 136 -14.54 28.11 45.26
C VAL A 136 -13.01 28.15 45.18
N ILE A 137 -12.45 29.14 45.88
CA ILE A 137 -11.03 29.50 46.02
C ILE A 137 -10.35 28.66 47.12
N ALA A 138 -9.06 28.35 46.89
CA ALA A 138 -7.95 28.05 47.83
C ALA A 138 -8.05 26.86 48.80
N ASP A 139 -7.04 25.97 48.80
CA ASP A 139 -5.86 26.16 49.65
C ASP A 139 -4.68 25.21 49.28
N ILE A 140 -3.49 25.60 49.75
CA ILE A 140 -2.12 25.21 49.37
C ILE A 140 -1.57 24.00 50.16
N SER A 141 -0.69 23.21 49.54
CA SER A 141 0.51 22.52 50.10
C SER A 141 1.17 21.76 48.95
N ASP A 142 2.28 22.22 48.37
CA ASP A 142 3.67 22.26 48.88
C ASP A 142 4.29 20.87 48.99
N ASP A 143 5.16 20.54 48.02
CA ASP A 143 6.34 19.69 48.17
C ASP A 143 7.20 19.81 46.88
N GLU A 144 8.18 20.71 46.98
CA GLU A 144 9.54 20.73 46.38
C GLU A 144 10.18 19.32 46.45
N GLU A 145 11.12 18.82 45.64
CA GLU A 145 12.36 19.28 44.99
C GLU A 145 12.75 18.05 44.09
N ASP A 146 13.47 18.08 42.97
CA ASP A 146 14.86 18.51 42.83
C ASP A 146 15.26 18.36 41.34
N TYR A 147 15.75 19.45 40.74
CA TYR A 147 16.29 19.47 39.37
C TYR A 147 17.82 19.47 39.43
N GLN A 148 18.46 18.29 39.35
CA GLN A 148 19.91 18.23 39.22
C GLN A 148 20.34 18.27 37.75
N SER A 149 20.74 19.46 37.30
CA SER A 149 21.51 19.69 36.07
C SER A 149 22.97 19.28 36.28
N CYS A 150 23.56 18.51 35.37
CA CYS A 150 25.00 18.34 35.24
C CYS A 150 25.38 18.25 33.76
N SER A 151 25.81 19.38 33.21
CA SER A 151 26.56 19.47 31.97
C SER A 151 28.06 19.31 32.26
N PHE A 152 28.74 18.64 31.32
CA PHE A 152 30.17 18.77 30.97
C PHE A 152 31.20 17.91 31.72
N HIS A 153 31.82 16.95 31.01
CA HIS A 153 33.23 16.99 30.61
C HIS A 153 33.65 15.69 29.91
N THR A 154 34.34 15.85 28.77
CA THR A 154 35.09 14.82 28.03
C THR A 154 36.43 14.58 28.70
N GLU A 155 36.84 13.32 28.85
CA GLU A 155 38.18 12.76 28.54
C GLU A 155 38.06 11.21 28.49
N PRO A 156 38.87 10.52 27.67
CA PRO A 156 38.71 9.10 27.35
C PRO A 156 39.54 8.22 28.29
N ASP A 157 39.03 7.05 28.66
CA ASP A 157 39.86 5.96 29.17
C ASP A 157 39.24 4.60 28.78
N ASP A 158 40.16 3.71 28.40
CA ASP A 158 39.97 2.42 27.75
C ASP A 158 39.22 1.36 28.57
N ASP A 159 38.65 0.40 27.82
CA ASP A 159 38.29 -0.96 28.21
C ASP A 159 37.20 -1.16 29.27
N MET A 160 35.93 -1.28 28.83
CA MET A 160 35.03 -2.34 29.32
C MET A 160 33.69 -2.43 28.55
N PHE A 161 33.42 -3.64 28.05
CA PHE A 161 32.08 -4.24 27.86
C PHE A 161 31.15 -3.62 26.79
N GLU A 162 31.27 -4.09 25.54
CA GLU A 162 30.20 -4.01 24.54
C GLU A 162 29.04 -4.94 24.95
N SER A 163 28.18 -4.46 25.85
CA SER A 163 26.84 -5.03 26.04
C SER A 163 25.93 -4.43 24.98
N GLU A 164 25.51 -5.28 24.03
CA GLU A 164 24.52 -5.11 22.96
C GLU A 164 23.53 -3.92 23.13
N GLY A 165 24.01 -2.73 22.82
CA GLY A 165 23.22 -1.53 22.62
C GLY A 165 22.96 -1.37 21.14
N SER A 166 21.71 -1.60 20.72
CA SER A 166 21.07 -1.11 19.49
C SER A 166 22.05 -0.54 18.45
N MET A 167 22.73 -1.44 17.72
CA MET A 167 23.44 -1.07 16.49
C MET A 167 22.41 -0.37 15.60
N THR A 168 22.59 0.92 15.34
CA THR A 168 22.17 1.53 14.09
C THR A 168 22.97 0.82 13.00
N ARG A 169 22.59 -0.42 12.66
CA ARG A 169 23.18 -1.18 11.57
C ARG A 169 23.08 -0.26 10.36
N LYS A 170 24.22 0.24 9.87
CA LYS A 170 24.27 0.96 8.60
C LYS A 170 23.56 0.06 7.60
N MET A 171 22.46 0.54 7.00
CA MET A 171 21.78 -0.20 5.94
C MET A 171 22.80 -0.41 4.82
N THR A 172 23.27 -1.64 4.68
CA THR A 172 24.16 -2.08 3.62
C THR A 172 23.35 -2.31 2.34
N ALA A 173 23.95 -2.42 1.16
CA ALA A 173 23.18 -2.85 -0.02
C ALA A 173 22.57 -4.25 0.20
N LEU A 174 21.39 -4.52 -0.38
CA LEU A 174 20.77 -5.86 -0.34
C LEU A 174 21.53 -6.86 -1.22
N ILE A 175 22.20 -6.38 -2.28
CA ILE A 175 23.09 -7.18 -3.13
C ILE A 175 24.52 -6.63 -3.03
N PRO A 176 25.48 -7.40 -2.50
CA PRO A 176 26.86 -6.95 -2.34
C PRO A 176 27.60 -6.88 -3.69
N GLU A 177 28.58 -5.96 -3.79
CA GLU A 177 29.35 -5.72 -5.03
C GLU A 177 30.16 -6.95 -5.50
N THR A 178 30.56 -7.81 -4.57
CA THR A 178 31.39 -8.99 -4.84
C THR A 178 30.66 -10.05 -5.66
N VAL A 179 29.33 -10.05 -5.65
CA VAL A 179 28.50 -11.12 -6.22
C VAL A 179 28.19 -10.84 -7.68
N LYS A 180 28.73 -11.69 -8.55
CA LYS A 180 28.56 -11.57 -10.01
C LYS A 180 27.52 -12.50 -10.58
N ASP A 181 27.17 -13.59 -9.90
CA ASP A 181 26.11 -14.47 -10.36
C ASP A 181 24.72 -13.89 -10.01
N GLU A 182 23.76 -14.02 -10.92
CA GLU A 182 22.39 -13.52 -10.68
C GLU A 182 21.68 -14.33 -9.60
N THR A 183 21.90 -15.65 -9.55
CA THR A 183 21.26 -16.54 -8.57
C THR A 183 21.78 -16.23 -7.17
N GLU A 184 23.10 -16.19 -7.02
CA GLU A 184 23.75 -15.82 -5.74
C GLU A 184 23.34 -14.40 -5.30
N ALA A 185 23.22 -13.45 -6.24
CA ALA A 185 22.75 -12.11 -5.93
C ALA A 185 21.32 -12.11 -5.36
N LEU A 186 20.42 -12.93 -5.92
CA LEU A 186 19.04 -13.07 -5.44
C LEU A 186 18.95 -13.82 -4.11
N GLU A 187 19.86 -14.76 -3.83
CA GLU A 187 19.97 -15.40 -2.52
C GLU A 187 20.36 -14.38 -1.45
N HIS A 188 21.37 -13.56 -1.71
CA HIS A 188 21.77 -12.45 -0.85
C HIS A 188 20.63 -11.46 -0.64
N PHE A 189 20.01 -11.01 -1.73
CA PHE A 189 18.86 -10.10 -1.67
C PHE A 189 17.78 -10.67 -0.74
N THR A 190 17.37 -11.91 -0.95
CA THR A 190 16.28 -12.54 -0.18
C THR A 190 16.64 -12.68 1.29
N ARG A 191 17.88 -13.06 1.60
CA ARG A 191 18.37 -13.21 2.98
C ARG A 191 18.40 -11.86 3.71
N GLU A 192 18.99 -10.84 3.09
CA GLU A 192 19.10 -9.49 3.68
C GLU A 192 17.73 -8.82 3.78
N PHE A 193 16.85 -9.02 2.79
CA PHE A 193 15.49 -8.49 2.80
C PHE A 193 14.71 -9.08 3.98
N ARG A 194 14.79 -10.40 4.19
CA ARG A 194 14.17 -11.08 5.33
C ARG A 194 14.71 -10.59 6.66
N GLU A 195 16.01 -10.39 6.77
CA GLU A 195 16.64 -9.89 8.00
C GLU A 195 16.20 -8.46 8.34
N ARG A 196 15.95 -7.61 7.31
CA ARG A 196 15.52 -6.22 7.49
C ARG A 196 14.03 -6.04 7.73
N TYR A 197 13.19 -6.75 6.97
CA TYR A 197 11.74 -6.51 6.93
C TYR A 197 10.92 -7.63 7.60
N GLY A 198 11.57 -8.74 7.98
CA GLY A 198 10.96 -9.87 8.65
C GLY A 198 10.61 -11.03 7.70
N GLU A 199 10.05 -12.09 8.29
CA GLU A 199 9.71 -13.34 7.58
C GLU A 199 8.52 -13.20 6.61
N ASN A 200 7.66 -12.20 6.81
CA ASN A 200 6.48 -12.01 5.96
C ASN A 200 6.82 -11.18 4.73
N HIS A 201 7.26 -11.83 3.66
CA HIS A 201 7.65 -11.18 2.42
C HIS A 201 7.25 -12.00 1.19
N PRO A 202 7.14 -11.40 -0.02
CA PRO A 202 6.89 -12.15 -1.23
C PRO A 202 7.99 -13.18 -1.47
N VAL A 203 7.61 -14.36 -1.97
CA VAL A 203 8.59 -15.37 -2.36
C VAL A 203 9.30 -14.88 -3.61
N PHE A 204 10.56 -14.44 -3.44
CA PHE A 204 11.41 -14.03 -4.55
C PHE A 204 11.97 -15.25 -5.26
N PHE A 205 11.82 -15.27 -6.59
CA PHE A 205 12.38 -16.29 -7.45
C PHE A 205 13.91 -16.17 -7.46
N VAL A 206 14.58 -17.20 -6.96
CA VAL A 206 16.04 -17.29 -6.92
C VAL A 206 16.53 -17.90 -8.23
N GLY A 207 17.08 -17.05 -9.09
CA GLY A 207 17.63 -17.46 -10.39
C GLY A 207 17.75 -16.30 -11.35
N THR A 208 18.16 -16.61 -12.58
CA THR A 208 18.32 -15.60 -13.63
C THR A 208 16.98 -14.99 -14.05
N LEU A 209 17.00 -13.76 -14.54
CA LEU A 209 15.80 -13.10 -15.06
C LEU A 209 15.16 -13.90 -16.20
N GLU A 210 15.97 -14.58 -17.01
CA GLU A 210 15.47 -15.45 -18.09
C GLU A 210 14.68 -16.65 -17.56
N ASN A 211 15.15 -17.27 -16.48
CA ASN A 211 14.45 -18.38 -15.85
C ASN A 211 13.15 -17.91 -15.20
N ALA A 212 13.14 -16.74 -14.55
CA ALA A 212 11.93 -16.14 -14.00
C ALA A 212 10.88 -15.87 -15.11
N LEU A 213 11.32 -15.35 -16.26
CA LEU A 213 10.45 -15.14 -17.44
C LEU A 213 9.89 -16.46 -17.99
N LYS A 214 10.70 -17.53 -18.03
CA LYS A 214 10.25 -18.85 -18.46
C LYS A 214 9.20 -19.41 -17.51
N GLU A 215 9.47 -19.36 -16.21
CA GLU A 215 8.55 -19.87 -15.19
C GLU A 215 7.22 -19.14 -15.21
N ALA A 216 7.25 -17.81 -15.26
CA ALA A 216 6.02 -17.02 -15.23
C ALA A 216 5.22 -17.18 -16.53
N LEU A 217 5.87 -16.99 -17.68
CA LEU A 217 5.18 -16.71 -18.95
C LEU A 217 5.11 -17.91 -19.91
N GLN A 218 5.95 -18.94 -19.73
CA GLN A 218 6.06 -20.06 -20.68
C GLN A 218 5.36 -21.36 -20.22
N GLY A 219 4.71 -21.33 -19.05
CA GLY A 219 3.87 -22.44 -18.57
C GLY A 219 2.64 -22.72 -19.46
N ARG A 220 1.87 -23.74 -19.08
CA ARG A 220 0.56 -24.02 -19.72
C ARG A 220 -0.39 -22.85 -19.47
N ALA A 221 -1.31 -22.58 -20.39
CA ALA A 221 -2.20 -21.41 -20.31
C ALA A 221 -2.90 -21.24 -18.93
N LYS A 222 -3.32 -22.34 -18.31
CA LYS A 222 -3.96 -22.37 -16.99
C LYS A 222 -3.02 -22.13 -15.80
N ASP A 223 -1.72 -22.34 -15.99
CA ASP A 223 -0.68 -22.23 -14.95
C ASP A 223 0.21 -20.98 -15.18
N ARG A 224 -0.07 -20.20 -16.24
CA ARG A 224 0.69 -18.99 -16.57
C ARG A 224 0.39 -17.91 -15.54
N LYS A 225 1.47 -17.37 -14.99
CA LYS A 225 1.47 -16.21 -14.11
C LYS A 225 2.00 -15.00 -14.89
N LEU A 226 1.92 -13.84 -14.26
CA LEU A 226 2.68 -12.68 -14.71
C LEU A 226 4.03 -12.63 -13.99
N LEU A 227 4.99 -11.87 -14.49
CA LEU A 227 6.25 -11.64 -13.78
C LEU A 227 6.20 -10.25 -13.15
N ALA A 228 6.39 -10.18 -11.84
CA ALA A 228 6.54 -8.94 -11.10
C ALA A 228 8.01 -8.72 -10.76
N ILE A 229 8.62 -7.63 -11.25
CA ILE A 229 10.01 -7.28 -10.98
C ILE A 229 10.05 -6.13 -9.98
N TYR A 230 10.51 -6.40 -8.76
CA TYR A 230 10.70 -5.43 -7.70
C TYR A 230 12.09 -4.80 -7.78
N LEU A 231 12.15 -3.48 -7.96
CA LEU A 231 13.38 -2.70 -8.02
C LEU A 231 13.57 -1.93 -6.72
N HIS A 232 14.62 -2.27 -6.01
CA HIS A 232 14.97 -1.69 -4.72
C HIS A 232 16.09 -0.66 -4.84
N HIS A 233 16.10 0.34 -3.97
CA HIS A 233 17.25 1.21 -3.75
C HIS A 233 17.26 1.73 -2.31
N ASP A 234 18.36 1.52 -1.59
CA ASP A 234 18.47 1.85 -0.16
C ASP A 234 18.46 3.37 0.11
N ASN A 235 18.99 4.18 -0.81
CA ASN A 235 18.92 5.65 -0.72
C ASN A 235 17.51 6.21 -1.00
N SER A 236 16.54 5.39 -1.41
CA SER A 236 15.17 5.84 -1.49
C SER A 236 14.56 5.92 -0.08
N ILE A 237 13.99 7.08 0.24
CA ILE A 237 13.24 7.30 1.48
C ILE A 237 12.00 6.39 1.53
N LEU A 238 11.46 6.02 0.37
CA LEU A 238 10.21 5.28 0.24
C LEU A 238 10.42 3.77 0.29
N SER A 239 11.62 3.27 -0.01
CA SER A 239 11.92 1.82 -0.04
C SER A 239 11.56 1.12 1.26
N ASN A 240 11.93 1.69 2.41
CA ASN A 240 11.66 1.06 3.70
C ASN A 240 10.18 1.03 4.05
N VAL A 241 9.47 2.13 3.79
CA VAL A 241 8.03 2.25 4.03
C VAL A 241 7.28 1.29 3.11
N PHE A 242 7.63 1.26 1.83
CA PHE A 242 7.04 0.35 0.85
C PHE A 242 7.32 -1.12 1.17
N CYS A 243 8.53 -1.50 1.55
CA CYS A 243 8.78 -2.89 1.94
C CYS A 243 7.91 -3.28 3.14
N SER A 244 8.00 -2.52 4.24
CA SER A 244 7.37 -2.88 5.52
C SER A 244 5.86 -2.77 5.54
N GLN A 245 5.28 -1.72 4.94
CA GLN A 245 3.84 -1.45 5.06
C GLN A 245 3.02 -2.03 3.90
N VAL A 246 3.67 -2.35 2.78
CA VAL A 246 2.99 -2.52 1.50
C VAL A 246 3.34 -3.91 0.94
N LEU A 247 4.60 -4.14 0.60
CA LEU A 247 5.07 -5.41 0.02
C LEU A 247 5.00 -6.58 1.02
N CYS A 248 5.22 -6.31 2.31
CA CYS A 248 5.19 -7.29 3.41
C CYS A 248 3.81 -7.44 4.07
N SER A 249 2.74 -6.88 3.49
CA SER A 249 1.38 -7.11 4.00
C SER A 249 0.86 -8.48 3.53
N ASP A 250 0.17 -9.21 4.41
CA ASP A 250 -0.28 -10.58 4.13
C ASP A 250 -1.12 -10.69 2.84
N SER A 251 -2.01 -9.73 2.62
CA SER A 251 -2.87 -9.68 1.44
C SER A 251 -2.04 -9.61 0.15
N ILE A 252 -0.96 -8.82 0.16
CA ILE A 252 -0.11 -8.58 -1.01
C ILE A 252 0.85 -9.73 -1.23
N VAL A 253 1.47 -10.24 -0.17
CA VAL A 253 2.32 -11.44 -0.23
C VAL A 253 1.55 -12.62 -0.82
N ASN A 254 0.33 -12.87 -0.31
CA ASN A 254 -0.53 -13.93 -0.83
C ASN A 254 -0.93 -13.67 -2.30
N TYR A 255 -1.26 -12.43 -2.64
CA TYR A 255 -1.66 -12.09 -4.00
C TYR A 255 -0.54 -12.28 -5.01
N LEU A 256 0.66 -11.78 -4.71
CA LEU A 256 1.85 -11.94 -5.54
C LEU A 256 2.20 -13.43 -5.69
N SER A 257 2.22 -14.18 -4.58
CA SER A 257 2.57 -15.61 -4.61
C SER A 257 1.62 -16.44 -5.49
N ASN A 258 0.34 -16.11 -5.49
CA ASN A 258 -0.67 -16.85 -6.26
C ASN A 258 -0.68 -16.48 -7.74
N ASN A 259 -0.46 -15.21 -8.09
CA ASN A 259 -0.71 -14.69 -9.45
C ASN A 259 0.56 -14.32 -10.22
N PHE A 260 1.68 -14.18 -9.52
CA PHE A 260 2.95 -13.71 -10.06
C PHE A 260 4.09 -14.69 -9.74
N VAL A 261 5.09 -14.66 -10.60
CA VAL A 261 6.46 -14.96 -10.18
C VAL A 261 7.05 -13.61 -9.80
N THR A 262 7.57 -13.47 -8.58
CA THR A 262 8.19 -12.23 -8.13
C THR A 262 9.70 -12.35 -8.24
N TRP A 263 10.35 -11.43 -8.92
CA TRP A 263 11.81 -11.35 -9.03
C TRP A 263 12.25 -9.99 -8.50
N ALA A 264 13.38 -9.91 -7.82
CA ALA A 264 13.83 -8.67 -7.20
C ALA A 264 15.26 -8.32 -7.62
N TRP A 265 15.56 -7.02 -7.61
CA TRP A 265 16.90 -6.53 -7.90
C TRP A 265 17.19 -5.24 -7.14
N ASP A 266 18.40 -5.16 -6.58
CA ASP A 266 18.88 -3.99 -5.87
C ASP A 266 19.70 -3.08 -6.80
N LEU A 267 19.31 -1.81 -6.88
CA LEU A 267 19.93 -0.77 -7.69
C LEU A 267 20.86 0.15 -6.89
N SER A 268 21.04 -0.12 -5.60
CA SER A 268 21.84 0.74 -4.72
C SER A 268 23.29 0.89 -5.15
N LEU A 269 23.84 -0.14 -5.80
CA LEU A 269 25.18 -0.11 -6.39
C LEU A 269 25.10 0.10 -7.91
N GLU A 270 25.98 0.98 -8.43
CA GLU A 270 26.03 1.31 -9.85
C GLU A 270 26.32 0.09 -10.73
N THR A 271 27.12 -0.86 -10.23
CA THR A 271 27.40 -2.14 -10.89
C THR A 271 26.13 -2.97 -11.08
N ASN A 272 25.27 -3.04 -10.05
CA ASN A 272 24.00 -3.75 -10.13
C ASN A 272 23.00 -3.03 -11.05
N ASN A 273 22.98 -1.69 -11.04
CA ASN A 273 22.17 -0.91 -11.96
C ASN A 273 22.57 -1.14 -13.42
N ALA A 274 23.87 -1.06 -13.74
CA ALA A 274 24.40 -1.32 -15.08
C ALA A 274 24.05 -2.74 -15.58
N ARG A 275 24.10 -3.73 -14.69
CA ARG A 275 23.69 -5.11 -14.98
C ARG A 275 22.19 -5.19 -15.29
N LEU A 276 21.33 -4.58 -14.48
CA LEU A 276 19.89 -4.58 -14.75
C LEU A 276 19.57 -3.88 -16.08
N ILE A 277 20.20 -2.74 -16.38
CA ILE A 277 20.00 -2.02 -17.65
C ILE A 277 20.31 -2.95 -18.84
N THR A 278 21.40 -3.75 -18.73
CA THR A 278 21.79 -4.72 -19.76
C THR A 278 20.74 -5.83 -19.90
N LEU A 279 20.27 -6.37 -18.78
CA LEU A 279 19.20 -7.39 -18.75
C LEU A 279 17.89 -6.87 -19.33
N ALA A 280 17.48 -5.67 -18.95
CA ALA A 280 16.27 -5.02 -19.43
C ALA A 280 16.36 -4.72 -20.93
N LYS A 281 17.51 -4.26 -21.42
CA LYS A 281 17.74 -4.04 -22.85
C LYS A 281 17.58 -5.33 -23.65
N ARG A 282 18.09 -6.45 -23.13
CA ARG A 282 18.00 -7.77 -23.75
C ARG A 282 16.57 -8.32 -23.78
N HIS A 283 15.84 -8.21 -22.67
CA HIS A 283 14.54 -8.89 -22.50
C HIS A 283 13.31 -8.02 -22.78
N PHE A 284 13.42 -6.70 -22.61
CA PHE A 284 12.31 -5.74 -22.74
C PHE A 284 12.58 -4.65 -23.80
N GLY A 285 13.80 -4.59 -24.33
CA GLY A 285 14.21 -3.64 -25.37
C GLY A 285 14.71 -2.29 -24.85
N SER A 286 15.14 -1.43 -25.78
CA SER A 286 15.84 -0.19 -25.46
C SER A 286 15.01 0.80 -24.65
N ILE A 287 13.69 0.87 -24.89
CA ILE A 287 12.81 1.84 -24.20
C ILE A 287 12.79 1.56 -22.70
N ALA A 288 12.53 0.31 -22.30
CA ALA A 288 12.53 -0.08 -20.89
C ALA A 288 13.91 0.13 -20.23
N SER A 289 15.00 -0.19 -20.94
CA SER A 289 16.35 0.02 -20.42
C SER A 289 16.71 1.49 -20.20
N THR A 290 16.24 2.39 -21.07
CA THR A 290 16.45 3.84 -20.92
C THR A 290 15.63 4.39 -19.76
N GLN A 291 14.41 3.89 -19.56
CA GLN A 291 13.60 4.28 -18.40
C GLN A 291 14.29 3.86 -17.09
N ILE A 292 14.73 2.60 -16.98
CA ILE A 292 15.43 2.10 -15.78
C ILE A 292 16.69 2.92 -15.49
N ARG A 293 17.46 3.26 -16.52
CA ARG A 293 18.65 4.11 -16.39
C ARG A 293 18.34 5.48 -15.79
N ASN A 294 17.19 6.04 -16.11
CA ASN A 294 16.82 7.40 -15.71
C ASN A 294 16.13 7.46 -14.34
N TYR A 295 15.90 6.32 -13.68
CA TYR A 295 15.35 6.34 -12.34
C TYR A 295 16.29 7.03 -11.37
N ARG A 296 15.72 7.98 -10.64
CA ARG A 296 16.36 8.58 -9.48
C ARG A 296 15.93 7.83 -8.21
N PRO A 297 16.73 7.88 -7.12
CA PRO A 297 16.37 7.23 -5.87
C PRO A 297 15.00 7.63 -5.32
N ASP A 298 14.56 8.87 -5.51
CA ASP A 298 13.24 9.36 -5.08
C ASP A 298 12.07 8.67 -5.80
N GLN A 299 12.28 8.15 -7.00
CA GLN A 299 11.25 7.49 -7.80
C GLN A 299 11.17 5.98 -7.56
N LEU A 300 12.07 5.46 -6.72
CA LEU A 300 12.15 4.06 -6.30
C LEU A 300 11.51 3.91 -4.92
N PRO A 301 11.03 2.72 -4.52
CA PRO A 301 11.06 1.48 -5.27
C PRO A 301 10.01 1.43 -6.38
N VAL A 302 10.17 0.51 -7.32
CA VAL A 302 9.23 0.33 -8.44
C VAL A 302 8.94 -1.16 -8.62
N LEU A 303 7.68 -1.49 -8.89
CA LEU A 303 7.23 -2.83 -9.26
C LEU A 303 6.82 -2.85 -10.74
N TYR A 304 7.62 -3.51 -11.56
CA TYR A 304 7.36 -3.74 -12.98
C TYR A 304 6.48 -4.96 -13.18
N ILE A 305 5.40 -4.83 -13.96
CA ILE A 305 4.55 -5.94 -14.33
C ILE A 305 4.82 -6.33 -15.78
N ILE A 306 5.33 -7.54 -15.97
CA ILE A 306 5.69 -8.08 -17.28
C ILE A 306 4.68 -9.14 -17.68
N SER A 307 4.20 -9.05 -18.91
CA SER A 307 3.43 -10.11 -19.56
C SER A 307 4.05 -10.52 -20.88
N ARG A 308 3.55 -11.62 -21.43
CA ARG A 308 3.91 -12.05 -22.78
C ARG A 308 2.79 -11.74 -23.74
N SER A 309 3.08 -10.88 -24.72
CA SER A 309 2.20 -10.61 -25.84
C SER A 309 2.78 -11.27 -27.09
N ARG A 310 2.04 -12.25 -27.62
CA ARG A 310 2.46 -13.11 -28.75
C ARG A 310 3.83 -13.77 -28.49
N SER A 311 4.90 -13.18 -29.01
CA SER A 311 6.27 -13.70 -28.98
C SER A 311 7.27 -12.82 -28.22
N SER A 312 6.85 -11.67 -27.70
CA SER A 312 7.71 -10.73 -26.95
C SER A 312 7.22 -10.55 -25.51
N ASN A 313 8.17 -10.34 -24.61
CA ASN A 313 7.89 -9.90 -23.25
C ASN A 313 7.73 -8.38 -23.25
N GLU A 314 6.66 -7.88 -22.66
CA GLU A 314 6.36 -6.45 -22.60
C GLU A 314 6.11 -6.01 -21.17
N VAL A 315 6.55 -4.79 -20.86
CA VAL A 315 6.18 -4.09 -19.63
C VAL A 315 4.75 -3.61 -19.81
N VAL A 316 3.82 -4.23 -19.07
CA VAL A 316 2.40 -3.87 -19.13
C VAL A 316 2.10 -2.70 -18.20
N ASP A 317 2.78 -2.65 -17.06
CA ASP A 317 2.53 -1.65 -16.04
C ASP A 317 3.77 -1.43 -15.17
N VAL A 318 3.84 -0.24 -14.58
CA VAL A 318 4.92 0.20 -13.69
C VAL A 318 4.29 0.87 -12.49
N ILE A 319 4.44 0.26 -11.32
CA ILE A 319 3.86 0.74 -10.07
C ILE A 319 4.98 1.37 -9.26
N HIS A 320 4.88 2.68 -9.03
CA HIS A 320 5.83 3.41 -8.20
C HIS A 320 5.45 3.28 -6.74
N GLY A 321 6.48 3.24 -5.90
CA GLY A 321 6.36 3.39 -4.47
C GLY A 321 6.35 4.85 -4.05
N GLU A 322 5.60 5.76 -4.73
CA GLU A 322 5.23 7.15 -4.29
C GLU A 322 3.74 7.35 -3.95
#